data_AF-A0A183HAM5-F1
#
_entry.id   AF-A0A183HAM5-F1
#
_cell.length_a   1.000
_cell.length_b   1.000
_cell.length_c   1.000
_cell.angle_alpha   90.00
_cell.angle_beta   90.00
_cell.angle_gamma   90.00
#
_symmetry.space_group_name_H-M   'P 1'
#
loop_
_entity.id
_entity.type
_entity.pdbx_description
1 polymer ?
#
loop_
_entity_poly.entity_id
_entity_poly.type
_entity_poly.pdbx_seq_one_letter_code
_entity_poly.pdbx_strand_id
1 'polypeptide(L)'
;MNKRVIDEPPSEFKGILPPEIFAQLTTIHQDQSLTIPQKIVKIEEIMNTLPEDVLQRLPLPPVFRLLPQDVQKMIKTVRTTKNLTMEEKWLQMIILIESLPKQQHRMLQQMLPNFSLITKFDCMQIVTNNNKTSD
;
A
#
# COMPACT_ATOMS: atom_id res chain seq x y z
N MET A 1 -10.39 0.65 -21.56
CA MET A 1 -10.36 -0.14 -20.31
C MET A 1 -10.39 0.82 -19.14
N ASN A 2 -11.49 0.83 -18.38
CA ASN A 2 -11.73 1.76 -17.28
C ASN A 2 -10.68 1.56 -16.17
N LYS A 3 -9.62 2.39 -16.17
CA LYS A 3 -8.74 2.52 -15.02
C LYS A 3 -9.63 2.98 -13.87
N ARG A 4 -9.84 2.13 -12.87
CA ARG A 4 -10.48 2.54 -11.61
C ARG A 4 -9.56 3.59 -10.99
N VAL A 5 -9.81 4.86 -11.29
CA VAL A 5 -9.31 5.94 -10.45
C VAL A 5 -10.02 5.71 -9.13
N ILE A 6 -9.25 5.31 -8.11
CA ILE A 6 -9.81 5.12 -6.77
C ILE A 6 -10.00 6.55 -6.26
N ASP A 7 -11.22 7.07 -6.40
CA ASP A 7 -11.55 8.46 -6.08
C ASP A 7 -11.73 8.69 -4.57
N GLU A 8 -11.74 7.62 -3.77
CA GLU A 8 -11.92 7.69 -2.31
C GLU A 8 -11.10 6.61 -1.59
N PRO A 9 -10.56 6.88 -0.39
CA PRO A 9 -9.98 5.86 0.47
C PRO A 9 -10.96 4.71 0.75
N PRO A 10 -10.48 3.49 1.06
CA PRO A 10 -11.35 2.38 1.41
C PRO A 10 -12.34 2.75 2.52
N SER A 11 -13.62 2.45 2.32
CA SER A 11 -14.69 2.81 3.28
C SER A 11 -14.46 2.21 4.67
N GLU A 12 -13.79 1.05 4.74
CA GLU A 12 -13.37 0.40 6.00
C GLU A 12 -12.50 1.32 6.88
N PHE A 13 -11.85 2.35 6.32
CA PHE A 13 -11.02 3.28 7.07
C PHE A 13 -11.83 4.29 7.89
N LYS A 14 -13.10 4.56 7.54
CA LYS A 14 -13.95 5.58 8.21
C LYS A 14 -14.15 5.32 9.71
N GLY A 15 -14.15 4.04 10.12
CA GLY A 15 -14.31 3.65 11.54
C GLY A 15 -12.99 3.46 12.30
N ILE A 16 -11.85 3.68 11.65
CA ILE A 16 -10.52 3.41 12.21
C ILE A 16 -9.67 4.68 12.26
N LEU A 17 -9.70 5.45 11.18
CA LEU A 17 -8.94 6.68 11.09
C LEU A 17 -9.66 7.84 11.78
N PRO A 18 -8.92 8.79 12.36
CA PRO A 18 -9.49 10.07 12.75
C PRO A 18 -10.22 10.72 11.56
N PRO A 19 -11.39 11.35 11.75
CA PRO A 19 -12.18 11.95 10.67
C PRO A 19 -11.38 12.93 9.81
N GLU A 20 -10.51 13.72 10.44
CA GLU A 20 -9.63 14.67 9.77
C GLU A 20 -8.65 13.97 8.81
N ILE A 21 -8.02 12.88 9.26
CA ILE A 21 -7.08 12.12 8.43
C ILE A 21 -7.81 11.47 7.25
N PHE A 22 -9.01 10.92 7.46
CA PHE A 22 -9.80 10.36 6.38
C PHE A 22 -10.16 11.43 5.34
N ALA A 23 -10.52 12.64 5.77
CA ALA A 23 -10.81 13.76 4.89
C ALA A 23 -9.57 14.18 4.07
N GLN A 24 -8.39 14.29 4.71
CA GLN A 24 -7.15 14.61 4.00
C GLN A 24 -6.79 13.56 2.93
N LEU A 25 -6.93 12.28 3.27
CA LEU A 25 -6.73 11.19 2.30
C LEU A 25 -7.72 11.30 1.14
N THR A 26 -8.98 11.65 1.41
CA THR A 26 -10.02 11.84 0.39
C THR A 26 -9.65 12.97 -0.57
N THR A 27 -9.19 14.11 -0.06
CA THR A 27 -8.72 15.23 -0.89
C THR A 27 -7.61 14.80 -1.84
N ILE A 28 -6.63 14.02 -1.37
CA ILE A 28 -5.53 13.53 -2.23
C ILE A 28 -6.04 12.57 -3.31
N HIS A 29 -6.98 11.68 -2.99
CA HIS A 29 -7.56 10.76 -3.97
C HIS A 29 -8.32 11.53 -5.06
N GLN A 30 -9.03 12.59 -4.69
CA GLN A 30 -9.85 13.40 -5.60
C GLN A 30 -9.04 14.45 -6.39
N ASP A 31 -7.84 14.79 -5.95
CA ASP A 31 -7.00 15.78 -6.61
C ASP A 31 -6.57 15.30 -8.01
N GLN A 32 -7.14 15.90 -9.05
CA GLN A 32 -6.87 15.55 -10.45
C GLN A 32 -5.55 16.13 -10.97
N SER A 33 -4.95 17.08 -10.24
CA SER A 33 -3.64 17.65 -10.60
C SER A 33 -2.48 16.73 -10.23
N LEU A 34 -2.71 15.78 -9.30
CA LEU A 34 -1.70 14.84 -8.84
C LEU A 34 -1.67 13.58 -9.70
N THR A 35 -0.48 13.22 -10.13
CA THR A 35 -0.20 11.88 -10.68
C THR A 35 -0.34 10.81 -9.58
N ILE A 36 -0.60 9.56 -9.97
CA ILE A 36 -0.67 8.44 -9.02
C ILE A 36 0.58 8.34 -8.12
N PRO A 37 1.82 8.43 -8.66
CA PRO A 37 3.04 8.62 -7.88
C PRO A 37 2.95 9.67 -6.77
N GLN A 38 2.56 10.89 -7.11
CA GLN A 38 2.49 12.01 -6.15
C GLN A 38 1.42 11.77 -5.08
N LYS A 39 0.29 11.14 -5.44
CA LYS A 39 -0.73 10.74 -4.48
C LYS A 39 -0.17 9.75 -3.47
N ILE A 40 0.60 8.75 -3.90
CA ILE A 40 1.20 7.75 -3.01
C ILE A 40 2.12 8.41 -1.98
N VAL A 41 3.00 9.31 -2.41
CA VAL A 41 3.92 10.02 -1.50
C VAL A 41 3.15 10.82 -0.45
N LYS A 42 2.16 11.63 -0.87
CA LYS A 42 1.34 12.42 0.07
C LYS A 42 0.52 11.55 1.01
N ILE A 43 -0.01 10.43 0.53
CA ILE A 43 -0.71 9.46 1.38
C ILE A 43 0.27 8.89 2.41
N GLU A 44 1.48 8.49 2.01
CA GLU A 44 2.49 7.95 2.91
C GLU A 44 2.86 8.96 4.02
N GLU A 45 3.07 10.23 3.67
CA GLU A 45 3.35 11.30 4.63
C GLU A 45 2.25 11.36 5.71
N ILE A 46 0.98 11.40 5.31
CA ILE A 46 -0.16 11.38 6.25
C ILE A 46 -0.16 10.11 7.09
N MET A 47 0.03 8.94 6.47
CA MET A 47 0.00 7.66 7.19
C MET A 47 1.12 7.57 8.23
N ASN A 48 2.29 8.16 7.99
CA ASN A 48 3.40 8.17 8.94
C ASN A 48 3.13 9.04 10.18
N THR A 49 2.21 10.02 10.08
CA THR A 49 1.77 10.81 11.25
C THR A 49 0.88 10.03 12.21
N LEU A 50 0.25 8.94 11.76
CA LEU A 50 -0.70 8.19 12.57
C LEU A 50 0.00 7.40 13.70
N PRO A 51 -0.61 7.28 14.88
CA PRO A 51 -0.15 6.37 15.93
C PRO A 51 -0.05 4.91 15.45
N GLU A 52 0.88 4.15 16.04
CA GLU A 52 1.09 2.76 15.63
C GLU A 52 -0.13 1.87 15.92
N ASP A 53 -0.85 2.09 17.02
CA ASP A 53 -2.08 1.35 17.32
C ASP A 53 -3.18 1.59 16.27
N VAL A 54 -3.28 2.81 15.72
CA VAL A 54 -4.20 3.14 14.64
C VAL A 54 -3.80 2.41 13.36
N LEU A 55 -2.51 2.47 12.99
CA LEU A 55 -1.97 1.74 11.83
C LEU A 55 -2.20 0.23 11.95
N GLN A 56 -2.02 -0.33 13.16
CA GLN A 56 -2.27 -1.73 13.47
C GLN A 56 -3.75 -2.11 13.52
N ARG A 57 -4.68 -1.16 13.48
CA ARG A 57 -6.13 -1.49 13.36
C ARG A 57 -6.59 -1.52 11.91
N LEU A 58 -5.82 -0.94 10.98
CA LEU A 58 -6.18 -0.93 9.57
C LEU A 58 -6.32 -2.36 9.03
N PRO A 59 -7.33 -2.60 8.19
CA PRO A 59 -7.53 -3.91 7.58
C PRO A 59 -6.40 -4.17 6.58
N LEU A 60 -5.98 -5.43 6.49
CA LEU A 60 -5.12 -5.85 5.38
C LEU A 60 -5.88 -5.69 4.05
N PRO A 61 -5.18 -5.43 2.93
CA PRO A 61 -5.78 -5.55 1.61
C PRO A 61 -6.49 -6.91 1.42
N PRO A 62 -7.64 -6.97 0.73
CA PRO A 62 -8.42 -8.20 0.57
C PRO A 62 -7.60 -9.42 0.11
N VAL A 63 -6.65 -9.22 -0.81
CA VAL A 63 -5.75 -10.27 -1.31
C VAL A 63 -4.93 -10.95 -0.20
N PHE A 64 -4.63 -10.27 0.89
CA PHE A 64 -3.85 -10.85 1.99
C PHE A 64 -4.71 -11.46 3.09
N ARG A 65 -6.03 -11.20 3.11
CA ARG A 65 -6.94 -11.64 4.19
C ARG A 65 -7.16 -13.16 4.23
N LEU A 66 -6.94 -13.85 3.11
CA LEU A 66 -7.07 -15.31 3.02
C LEU A 66 -5.76 -16.05 3.31
N LEU A 67 -4.64 -15.35 3.51
CA LEU A 67 -3.38 -15.98 3.87
C LEU A 67 -3.44 -16.53 5.31
N PRO A 68 -2.56 -17.46 5.70
CA PRO A 68 -2.41 -17.88 7.08
C PRO A 68 -2.16 -16.71 8.05
N GLN A 69 -2.63 -16.82 9.29
CA GLN A 69 -2.63 -15.71 10.24
C GLN A 69 -1.22 -15.20 10.59
N ASP A 70 -0.25 -16.09 10.66
CA ASP A 70 1.16 -15.78 10.85
C ASP A 70 1.70 -14.91 9.70
N VAL A 71 1.38 -15.27 8.46
CA VAL A 71 1.75 -14.49 7.28
C VAL A 71 1.05 -13.13 7.28
N GLN A 72 -0.25 -13.09 7.61
CA GLN A 72 -0.99 -11.83 7.76
C GLN A 72 -0.33 -10.89 8.77
N LYS A 73 0.13 -11.42 9.92
CA LYS A 73 0.86 -10.63 10.93
C LYS A 73 2.17 -10.07 10.36
N MET A 74 2.97 -10.89 9.67
CA MET A 74 4.22 -10.43 9.04
C MET A 74 3.98 -9.31 8.03
N ILE A 75 2.98 -9.47 7.14
CA ILE A 75 2.58 -8.45 6.16
C ILE A 75 2.17 -7.16 6.87
N LYS A 76 1.40 -7.28 7.95
CA LYS A 76 0.93 -6.14 8.72
C LYS A 76 2.10 -5.37 9.32
N THR A 77 3.01 -6.08 9.98
CA THR A 77 4.22 -5.49 10.57
C THR A 77 4.99 -4.68 9.53
N VAL A 78 5.33 -5.28 8.37
CA VAL A 78 6.08 -4.57 7.31
C VAL A 78 5.37 -3.28 6.89
N ARG A 79 4.04 -3.31 6.69
CA ARG A 79 3.27 -2.15 6.25
C ARG A 79 3.22 -1.01 7.28
N THR A 80 3.21 -1.34 8.56
CA THR A 80 3.02 -0.36 9.65
C THR A 80 4.33 0.14 10.26
N THR A 81 5.48 -0.50 9.96
CA THR A 81 6.79 -0.04 10.45
C THR A 81 7.05 1.40 10.01
N LYS A 82 7.27 2.31 10.96
CA LYS A 82 7.47 3.75 10.66
C LYS A 82 8.86 4.10 10.15
N ASN A 83 9.85 3.28 10.46
CA ASN A 83 11.26 3.55 10.14
C ASN A 83 11.67 2.99 8.78
N LEU A 84 10.71 2.64 7.93
CA LEU A 84 10.94 2.15 6.57
C LEU A 84 10.21 3.07 5.59
N THR A 85 10.91 3.44 4.52
CA THR A 85 10.33 4.05 3.33
C THR A 85 9.36 3.08 2.65
N MET A 86 8.41 3.58 1.86
CA MET A 86 7.53 2.73 1.06
C MET A 86 8.29 1.77 0.14
N GLU A 87 9.44 2.20 -0.39
CA GLU A 87 10.31 1.34 -1.19
C GLU A 87 10.85 0.16 -0.37
N GLU A 88 11.39 0.42 0.82
CA GLU A 88 11.89 -0.62 1.71
C GLU A 88 10.76 -1.56 2.17
N LYS A 89 9.59 -1.01 2.51
CA LYS A 89 8.40 -1.81 2.84
C LYS A 89 8.01 -2.71 1.67
N TRP A 90 8.10 -2.21 0.45
CA TRP A 90 7.78 -2.98 -0.74
C TRP A 90 8.79 -4.09 -1.01
N LEU A 91 10.09 -3.80 -0.90
CA LEU A 91 11.16 -4.79 -1.04
C LEU A 91 11.00 -5.90 0.00
N GLN A 92 10.75 -5.54 1.27
CA GLN A 92 10.47 -6.52 2.31
C GLN A 92 9.20 -7.32 2.01
N MET A 93 8.18 -6.69 1.43
CA MET A 93 6.97 -7.39 1.01
C MET A 93 7.21 -8.36 -0.14
N ILE A 94 8.06 -8.02 -1.12
CA ILE A 94 8.47 -8.93 -2.19
C ILE A 94 9.16 -10.15 -1.58
N ILE A 95 10.18 -9.93 -0.76
CA ILE A 95 10.96 -10.99 -0.11
C ILE A 95 10.04 -11.91 0.72
N LEU A 96 9.15 -11.30 1.52
CA LEU A 96 8.18 -12.04 2.33
C LEU A 96 7.28 -12.90 1.43
N ILE A 97 6.72 -12.33 0.36
CA ILE A 97 5.82 -13.07 -0.53
C ILE A 97 6.57 -14.17 -1.28
N GLU A 98 7.78 -13.92 -1.80
CA GLU A 98 8.60 -14.91 -2.50
C GLU A 98 8.98 -16.09 -1.61
N SER A 99 9.25 -15.84 -0.32
CA SER A 99 9.58 -16.89 0.66
C SER A 99 8.39 -17.75 1.11
N LEU A 100 7.15 -17.39 0.74
CA LEU A 100 5.98 -18.18 1.13
C LEU A 100 5.98 -19.58 0.50
N PRO A 101 5.38 -20.59 1.15
CA PRO A 101 5.15 -21.90 0.55
C PRO A 101 4.34 -21.85 -0.76
N LYS A 102 4.59 -22.79 -1.68
CA LYS A 102 3.90 -22.91 -2.98
C LYS A 102 2.37 -22.88 -2.90
N GLN A 103 1.78 -23.39 -1.82
CA GLN A 103 0.34 -23.35 -1.64
C GLN A 103 -0.18 -21.92 -1.47
N GLN A 104 0.50 -21.10 -0.69
CA GLN A 104 0.12 -19.71 -0.42
C GLN A 104 0.36 -18.83 -1.66
N HIS A 105 1.45 -19.09 -2.40
CA HIS A 105 1.66 -18.50 -3.73
C HIS A 105 0.48 -18.76 -4.67
N ARG A 106 0.00 -20.01 -4.73
CA ARG A 106 -1.17 -20.35 -5.56
C ARG A 106 -2.42 -19.60 -5.12
N MET A 107 -2.64 -19.43 -3.82
CA MET A 107 -3.77 -18.61 -3.32
C MET A 107 -3.66 -17.17 -3.83
N LEU A 108 -2.48 -16.54 -3.72
CA LEU A 108 -2.24 -15.18 -4.21
C LEU A 108 -2.45 -15.06 -5.73
N GLN A 109 -1.95 -16.03 -6.49
CA GLN A 109 -2.12 -16.09 -7.95
C GLN A 109 -3.59 -16.23 -8.36
N GLN A 110 -4.38 -17.03 -7.63
CA GLN A 110 -5.82 -17.17 -7.89
C GLN A 110 -6.58 -15.87 -7.64
N MET A 111 -6.24 -15.14 -6.58
CA MET A 111 -6.88 -13.85 -6.27
C MET A 111 -6.45 -12.74 -7.21
N LEU A 112 -5.23 -12.81 -7.76
CA LEU A 112 -4.71 -11.81 -8.69
C LEU A 112 -3.95 -12.49 -9.85
N PRO A 113 -4.64 -12.94 -10.90
CA PRO A 113 -4.03 -13.73 -11.99
C PRO A 113 -2.95 -12.98 -12.79
N ASN A 114 -2.87 -11.65 -12.67
CA ASN A 114 -1.85 -10.80 -13.32
C ASN A 114 -0.93 -10.08 -12.31
N PHE A 115 -0.90 -10.49 -11.04
CA PHE A 115 -0.10 -9.80 -10.03
C PHE A 115 1.35 -10.25 -10.07
N SER A 116 2.16 -9.46 -10.76
CA SER A 116 3.58 -9.37 -10.49
C SER A 116 3.80 -8.19 -9.54
N LEU A 117 4.31 -8.46 -8.32
CA LEU A 117 4.75 -7.41 -7.40
C LEU A 117 5.83 -6.53 -8.05
N ILE A 118 6.61 -7.10 -8.97
CA ILE A 118 7.64 -6.40 -9.72
C ILE A 118 6.99 -5.32 -10.61
N THR A 119 5.90 -5.63 -11.33
CA THR A 119 5.23 -4.64 -12.20
C THR A 119 4.53 -3.49 -11.46
N LYS A 120 4.19 -3.65 -10.18
CA LYS A 120 3.68 -2.54 -9.34
C LYS A 120 4.82 -1.75 -8.69
N PHE A 121 5.97 -2.38 -8.46
CA PHE A 121 7.20 -1.70 -8.06
C PHE A 121 7.64 -0.70 -9.12
N ASP A 122 7.51 -1.03 -10.40
CA ASP A 122 7.86 -0.13 -11.50
C ASP A 122 7.07 1.18 -11.45
N CYS A 123 5.78 1.13 -11.05
CA CYS A 123 5.00 2.34 -10.78
C CYS A 123 5.56 3.19 -9.64
N MET A 124 6.25 2.59 -8.65
CA MET A 124 6.90 3.31 -7.56
C MET A 124 8.33 3.75 -7.90
N GLN A 125 9.10 2.99 -8.68
CA GLN A 125 10.45 3.36 -9.14
C GLN A 125 10.46 4.51 -10.16
N ILE A 126 9.34 4.74 -10.86
CA ILE A 126 9.15 5.97 -11.66
C ILE A 126 9.17 7.22 -10.75
N VAL A 127 8.84 7.11 -9.46
CA VAL A 127 8.83 8.24 -8.50
C VAL A 127 10.25 8.70 -8.15
N THR A 128 11.16 7.75 -7.87
CA THR A 128 12.52 8.06 -7.40
C THR A 128 13.39 8.64 -8.49
N ASN A 129 13.22 8.21 -9.75
CA ASN A 129 14.03 8.66 -10.87
C ASN A 129 13.61 10.02 -11.47
N ASN A 130 12.35 10.44 -11.30
CA ASN A 130 11.89 11.76 -11.79
C ASN A 130 12.20 12.92 -10.84
N ASN A 131 12.73 12.63 -9.64
CA ASN A 131 13.19 13.65 -8.69
C ASN A 131 14.69 13.97 -8.84
N LYS A 132 15.34 13.43 -9.90
CA LYS A 132 16.78 13.59 -10.20
C LYS A 132 17.02 14.13 -11.62
N THR A 133 16.30 15.19 -12.00
CA THR A 133 16.71 16.03 -13.14
C THR A 133 16.09 17.42 -13.02
N SER A 134 16.73 18.26 -12.22
CA SER A 134 16.68 19.72 -12.34
C SER A 134 17.96 20.24 -11.72
N ASP A 135 19.05 20.14 -12.48
CA ASP A 135 20.16 21.08 -12.47
C ASP A 135 20.24 21.69 -13.88
#